data_AF-A0A6N8HLP4-F1
#
_entry.id   AF-A0A6N8HLP4-F1
#
_cell.length_a   1.000
_cell.length_b   1.000
_cell.length_c   1.000
_cell.angle_alpha   90.00
_cell.angle_beta   90.00
_cell.angle_gamma   90.00
#
_symmetry.space_group_name_H-M   'P 1'
#
loop_
_entity.id
_entity.type
_entity.pdbx_description
1 polymer ?
#
loop_
_entity_poly.entity_id
_entity_poly.type
_entity_poly.pdbx_seq_one_letter_code
_entity_poly.pdbx_strand_id
1 'polypeptide(L)'
;MDFAETFLDYAGVEIPEFMQGTSLRPVLEERTPDDWQTSHYYRYWEHLSEPHKVVAHYGMRTHRYKLIYYYGEALGSSNTLDESREPEWELFDLKKDPHELNNVYDVPEYAETVKTLKEELYRLKDAVEDYE
;
A
#
# COMPACT_ATOMS: atom_id res chain seq x y z
N MET A 1 -4.37 6.92 -5.01
CA MET A 1 -3.94 8.29 -5.31
C MET A 1 -4.95 8.76 -6.30
N ASP A 2 -5.95 9.58 -5.95
CA ASP A 2 -7.16 9.67 -6.78
C ASP A 2 -7.71 11.10 -6.94
N PHE A 3 -7.13 12.06 -6.21
CA PHE A 3 -7.66 13.42 -6.16
C PHE A 3 -7.41 14.22 -7.44
N ALA A 4 -6.22 14.08 -8.06
CA ALA A 4 -5.87 14.85 -9.24
C ALA A 4 -6.79 14.48 -10.42
N GLU A 5 -6.96 13.18 -10.65
CA GLU A 5 -7.85 12.57 -11.64
C GLU A 5 -9.30 12.97 -11.40
N THR A 6 -9.72 12.99 -10.12
CA THR A 6 -11.05 13.48 -9.74
C THR A 6 -11.24 14.95 -10.11
N PHE A 7 -10.27 15.82 -9.85
CA PHE A 7 -10.36 17.24 -10.20
C PHE A 7 -10.39 17.45 -11.72
N LEU A 8 -9.59 16.71 -12.49
CA LEU A 8 -9.59 16.76 -13.95
C LEU A 8 -10.94 16.31 -14.54
N ASP A 9 -11.51 15.22 -14.04
CA ASP A 9 -12.83 14.71 -14.45
C ASP A 9 -13.93 15.76 -14.21
N TYR A 10 -14.00 16.34 -13.01
CA TYR A 10 -14.96 17.41 -12.74
C TYR A 10 -14.72 18.68 -13.57
N ALA A 11 -13.47 18.97 -13.92
CA ALA A 11 -13.12 20.09 -14.79
C ALA A 11 -13.39 19.82 -16.28
N GLY A 12 -13.76 18.59 -16.67
CA GLY A 12 -13.93 18.19 -18.07
C GLY A 12 -12.62 18.16 -18.85
N VAL A 13 -11.50 17.96 -18.16
CA VAL A 13 -10.15 17.84 -18.75
C VAL A 13 -9.80 16.36 -18.89
N GLU A 14 -9.17 16.00 -20.01
CA GLU A 14 -8.68 14.64 -20.25
C GLU A 14 -7.64 14.25 -19.18
N ILE A 15 -7.82 13.07 -18.57
CA ILE A 15 -6.89 12.52 -17.58
C ILE A 15 -5.72 11.91 -18.35
N PRO A 16 -4.47 12.37 -18.13
CA PRO A 16 -3.31 11.80 -18.82
C PRO A 16 -3.08 10.32 -18.48
N GLU A 17 -2.65 9.53 -19.46
CA GLU A 17 -2.44 8.07 -19.31
C GLU A 17 -1.38 7.68 -18.26
N PHE A 18 -0.44 8.58 -17.93
CA PHE A 18 0.58 8.30 -16.91
C PHE A 18 0.05 8.41 -15.47
N MET A 19 -1.14 8.97 -15.27
CA MET A 19 -1.75 9.07 -13.96
C MET A 19 -2.24 7.70 -13.51
N GLN A 20 -1.84 7.29 -12.31
CA GLN A 20 -2.10 5.95 -11.76
C GLN A 20 -3.40 5.89 -10.94
N GLY A 21 -4.06 7.02 -10.72
CA GLY A 21 -5.30 7.12 -9.96
C GLY A 21 -6.56 6.87 -10.75
N THR A 22 -7.67 6.73 -10.03
CA THR A 22 -9.00 6.63 -10.62
C THR A 22 -9.89 7.74 -10.07
N SER A 23 -10.61 8.46 -10.95
CA SER A 23 -11.56 9.49 -10.50
C SER A 23 -12.58 8.91 -9.52
N LEU A 24 -12.76 9.59 -8.39
CA LEU A 24 -13.74 9.25 -7.36
C LEU A 24 -15.16 9.68 -7.73
N ARG A 25 -15.33 10.42 -8.83
CA ARG A 25 -16.64 10.98 -9.22
C ARG A 25 -17.77 9.94 -9.27
N PRO A 26 -17.61 8.73 -9.85
CA PRO A 26 -18.68 7.74 -9.84
C PRO A 26 -19.09 7.35 -8.42
N VAL A 27 -18.13 7.19 -7.49
CA VAL A 27 -18.40 6.88 -6.08
C VAL A 27 -19.13 8.04 -5.39
N LEU A 28 -18.70 9.28 -5.64
CA LEU A 28 -19.33 10.49 -5.07
C LEU A 28 -20.76 10.71 -5.57
N GLU A 29 -21.08 10.20 -6.77
CA GLU A 29 -22.41 10.26 -7.36
C GLU A 29 -23.25 8.98 -7.09
N GLU A 30 -22.84 8.15 -6.12
CA GLU A 30 -23.54 6.90 -5.73
C GLU A 30 -23.62 5.86 -6.87
N ARG A 31 -22.66 5.90 -7.80
CA ARG A 31 -22.53 4.99 -8.96
C ARG A 31 -21.19 4.26 -8.92
N THR A 32 -20.85 3.67 -7.78
CA THR A 32 -19.61 2.89 -7.61
C THR A 32 -19.55 1.77 -8.66
N PRO A 33 -18.49 1.70 -9.48
CA PRO A 33 -18.29 0.62 -10.45
C PRO A 33 -18.17 -0.76 -9.77
N ASP A 34 -18.60 -1.82 -10.47
CA ASP A 34 -18.50 -3.20 -9.98
C ASP A 34 -17.05 -3.68 -9.81
N ASP A 35 -16.13 -3.10 -10.58
CA ASP A 35 -14.69 -3.38 -10.58
C ASP A 35 -13.88 -2.38 -9.73
N TRP A 36 -14.54 -1.63 -8.85
CA TRP A 36 -13.86 -0.65 -8.00
C TRP A 36 -12.75 -1.29 -7.16
N GLN A 37 -11.61 -0.60 -7.05
CA GLN A 37 -10.46 -1.07 -6.29
C GLN A 37 -10.83 -1.38 -4.82
N THR A 38 -10.43 -2.58 -4.35
CA THR A 38 -10.71 -3.07 -2.99
C THR A 38 -9.45 -3.25 -2.14
N SER A 39 -8.31 -2.91 -2.72
CA SER A 39 -6.97 -2.95 -2.15
C SER A 39 -6.26 -1.62 -2.46
N HIS A 40 -5.38 -1.20 -1.57
CA HIS A 40 -4.61 0.03 -1.71
C HIS A 40 -3.15 -0.23 -1.40
N TYR A 41 -2.26 0.17 -2.31
CA TYR A 41 -0.81 0.13 -2.13
C TYR A 41 -0.30 1.34 -1.36
N TYR A 42 0.72 1.15 -0.54
CA TYR A 42 1.45 2.25 0.08
C TYR A 42 2.94 1.93 0.17
N ARG A 43 3.76 2.99 0.16
CA ARG A 43 5.23 2.93 0.25
C ARG A 43 5.73 4.06 1.14
N TYR A 44 6.66 3.74 2.03
CA TYR A 44 7.38 4.68 2.88
C TYR A 44 8.89 4.48 2.69
N TRP A 45 9.58 5.56 2.30
CA TRP A 45 10.98 5.53 1.85
C TRP A 45 12.00 6.02 2.89
N GLU A 46 11.60 6.86 3.85
CA GLU A 46 12.54 7.54 4.75
C GLU A 46 13.10 6.60 5.83
N HIS A 47 14.01 5.72 5.41
CA HIS A 47 14.65 4.71 6.24
C HIS A 47 15.44 5.33 7.39
N LEU A 48 15.00 5.04 8.60
CA LEU A 48 15.65 5.43 9.85
C LEU A 48 15.91 6.95 9.94
N SER A 49 15.14 7.78 9.21
CA SER A 49 15.31 9.23 9.24
C SER A 49 15.07 9.78 10.65
N GLU A 50 15.88 10.75 11.06
CA GLU A 50 15.70 11.43 12.34
C GLU A 50 14.49 12.39 12.26
N PRO A 51 13.68 12.52 13.33
CA PRO A 51 13.90 11.96 14.67
C PRO A 51 13.21 10.61 14.92
N HIS A 52 12.44 10.10 13.95
CA HIS A 52 11.45 9.05 14.20
C HIS A 52 11.99 7.62 14.02
N LYS A 53 13.06 7.47 13.23
CA LYS A 53 13.77 6.19 13.00
C LYS A 53 12.85 5.06 12.54
N VAL A 54 11.89 5.37 11.67
CA VAL A 54 10.97 4.38 11.12
C VAL A 54 11.69 3.57 10.04
N VAL A 55 11.55 2.24 10.07
CA VAL A 55 12.10 1.36 9.04
C VAL A 55 11.33 1.55 7.75
N ALA A 56 12.01 1.57 6.62
CA ALA A 56 11.39 1.77 5.32
C ALA A 56 10.63 0.51 4.90
N HIS A 57 9.46 0.71 4.31
CA HIS A 57 8.52 -0.38 4.09
C HIS A 57 7.52 -0.07 2.99
N TYR A 58 6.94 -1.13 2.44
CA TYR A 58 5.75 -1.04 1.60
C TYR A 58 4.73 -2.06 2.07
N GLY A 59 3.52 -1.91 1.57
CA GLY A 59 2.47 -2.85 1.87
C GLY A 59 1.21 -2.57 1.10
N MET A 60 0.18 -3.30 1.47
CA MET A 60 -1.14 -3.05 0.97
C MET A 60 -2.19 -3.27 2.04
N ARG A 61 -3.33 -2.61 1.84
CA ARG A 61 -4.48 -2.71 2.72
C ARG A 61 -5.72 -3.02 1.92
N THR A 62 -6.41 -4.09 2.31
CA THR A 62 -7.79 -4.40 1.87
C THR A 62 -8.77 -3.94 2.95
N HIS A 63 -10.08 -4.13 2.71
CA HIS A 63 -11.08 -3.89 3.75
C HIS A 63 -10.85 -4.70 5.04
N ARG A 64 -10.25 -5.90 4.95
CA ARG A 64 -10.08 -6.81 6.09
C ARG A 64 -8.64 -6.98 6.55
N TYR A 65 -7.67 -6.85 5.67
CA TYR A 65 -6.28 -7.18 5.97
C TYR A 65 -5.34 -6.03 5.66
N LYS A 66 -4.28 -5.89 6.46
CA LYS A 66 -3.12 -5.08 6.13
C LYS A 66 -1.89 -5.98 6.11
N LEU A 67 -1.15 -5.97 5.01
CA LEU A 67 0.11 -6.69 4.84
C LEU A 67 1.24 -5.67 4.67
N ILE A 68 2.29 -5.79 5.45
CA ILE A 68 3.43 -4.87 5.49
C ILE A 68 4.72 -5.65 5.29
N TYR A 69 5.64 -5.11 4.51
CA TYR A 69 7.01 -5.58 4.39
C TYR A 69 7.99 -4.46 4.70
N TYR A 70 8.69 -4.60 5.83
CA TYR A 70 9.84 -3.78 6.17
C TYR A 70 11.06 -4.38 5.49
N TYR A 71 11.54 -3.71 4.44
CA TYR A 71 12.67 -4.22 3.65
C TYR A 71 14.03 -3.82 4.23
N GLY A 72 14.05 -2.89 5.20
CA GLY A 72 15.22 -2.71 6.07
C GLY A 72 16.43 -1.99 5.45
N GLU A 73 16.27 -1.29 4.33
CA GLU A 73 17.39 -0.68 3.60
C GLU A 73 17.12 0.79 3.26
N ALA A 74 18.17 1.60 3.10
CA ALA A 74 18.07 3.00 2.69
C ALA A 74 17.80 3.19 1.19
N LEU A 75 18.20 2.22 0.36
CA LEU A 75 18.07 2.25 -1.11
C LEU A 75 18.56 3.56 -1.76
N GLY A 76 19.61 4.16 -1.20
CA GLY A 76 20.16 5.44 -1.70
C GLY A 76 19.22 6.64 -1.61
N SER A 77 18.13 6.53 -0.83
CA SER A 77 17.17 7.62 -0.62
C SER A 77 17.83 8.80 0.11
N SER A 78 17.42 10.02 -0.21
CA SER A 78 17.88 11.20 0.52
C SER A 78 17.30 11.24 1.93
N ASN A 79 18.03 11.81 2.89
CA ASN A 79 17.61 11.98 4.29
C ASN A 79 17.34 10.65 5.05
N THR A 80 18.02 9.57 4.65
CA THR A 80 17.98 8.28 5.35
C THR A 80 19.30 7.96 6.04
N LEU A 81 19.28 7.06 7.03
CA LEU A 81 20.50 6.47 7.58
C LEU A 81 20.82 5.18 6.81
N ASP A 82 22.06 5.06 6.34
CA ASP A 82 22.54 3.87 5.63
C ASP A 82 22.93 2.76 6.64
N GLU A 83 21.91 2.23 7.32
CA GLU A 83 22.04 1.18 8.34
C GLU A 83 21.00 0.09 8.10
N SER A 84 21.43 -1.08 7.65
CA SER A 84 20.53 -2.21 7.39
C SER A 84 19.80 -2.70 8.64
N ARG A 85 18.54 -3.09 8.48
CA ARG A 85 17.72 -3.82 9.46
C ARG A 85 17.27 -5.15 8.88
N GLU A 86 17.12 -6.15 9.74
CA GLU A 86 16.56 -7.44 9.32
C GLU A 86 15.16 -7.23 8.69
N PRO A 87 14.92 -7.72 7.46
CA PRO A 87 13.62 -7.57 6.83
C PRO A 87 12.53 -8.34 7.57
N GLU A 88 11.35 -7.75 7.67
CA GLU A 88 10.23 -8.31 8.44
C GLU A 88 8.91 -8.17 7.69
N TRP A 89 8.05 -9.17 7.85
CA TRP A 89 6.67 -9.12 7.38
C TRP A 89 5.70 -9.02 8.55
N GLU A 90 4.67 -8.19 8.40
CA GLU A 90 3.54 -8.13 9.32
C GLU A 90 2.21 -8.32 8.58
N LEU A 91 1.28 -9.04 9.21
CA LEU A 91 -0.10 -9.19 8.75
C LEU A 91 -1.05 -8.90 9.90
N PHE A 92 -2.06 -8.07 9.64
CA PHE A 92 -3.13 -7.76 10.60
C PHE A 92 -4.51 -8.11 9.99
N ASP A 93 -5.34 -8.86 10.73
CA ASP A 93 -6.76 -9.07 10.41
C ASP A 93 -7.58 -7.96 11.06
N LEU A 94 -7.80 -6.87 10.34
CA LEU A 94 -8.48 -5.64 10.77
C LEU A 94 -9.92 -5.88 11.24
N LYS A 95 -10.54 -7.01 10.88
CA LYS A 95 -11.86 -7.38 11.40
C LYS A 95 -11.78 -7.89 12.84
N LYS A 96 -10.72 -8.62 13.19
CA LYS A 96 -10.51 -9.17 14.54
C LYS A 96 -9.67 -8.23 15.40
N ASP A 97 -8.81 -7.46 14.77
CA ASP A 97 -7.83 -6.58 15.39
C ASP A 97 -7.79 -5.22 14.67
N PRO A 98 -8.82 -4.37 14.86
CA PRO A 98 -8.91 -3.07 14.20
C PRO A 98 -7.85 -2.06 14.67
N HIS A 99 -7.08 -2.40 15.71
CA HIS A 99 -6.03 -1.56 16.28
C HIS A 99 -4.62 -2.06 15.96
N GLU A 100 -4.50 -3.12 15.17
CA GLU A 100 -3.21 -3.59 14.61
C GLU A 100 -2.20 -3.93 15.72
N LEU A 101 -2.67 -4.61 16.77
CA LEU A 101 -1.89 -4.94 17.95
C LEU A 101 -1.25 -6.34 17.90
N ASN A 102 -1.72 -7.20 16.99
CA ASN A 102 -1.32 -8.60 16.90
C ASN A 102 -0.89 -8.92 15.46
N ASN A 103 0.43 -9.03 15.25
CA ASN A 103 0.97 -9.57 14.01
C ASN A 103 0.64 -11.07 13.92
N VAL A 104 -0.12 -11.46 12.89
CA VAL A 104 -0.53 -12.85 12.63
C VAL A 104 0.16 -13.46 11.41
N TYR A 105 1.24 -12.85 10.91
CA TYR A 105 1.91 -13.29 9.68
C TYR A 105 2.40 -14.76 9.75
N ASP A 106 3.02 -15.17 10.86
CA ASP A 106 3.53 -16.52 11.06
C ASP A 106 2.52 -17.52 11.64
N VAL A 107 1.27 -17.09 11.84
CA VAL A 107 0.20 -17.95 12.36
C VAL A 107 -0.28 -18.90 11.25
N PRO A 108 -0.15 -20.23 11.40
CA PRO A 108 -0.40 -21.20 10.31
C PRO A 108 -1.77 -21.07 9.64
N GLU A 109 -2.80 -20.68 10.39
CA GLU A 109 -4.16 -20.47 9.91
C GLU A 109 -4.28 -19.34 8.87
N TYR A 110 -3.32 -18.41 8.83
CA TYR A 110 -3.28 -17.32 7.86
C TYR A 110 -2.38 -17.61 6.65
N ALA A 111 -1.72 -18.77 6.56
CA ALA A 111 -0.74 -19.06 5.52
C ALA A 111 -1.28 -18.86 4.08
N GLU A 112 -2.49 -19.35 3.78
CA GLU A 112 -3.09 -19.13 2.45
C GLU A 112 -3.49 -17.66 2.24
N THR A 113 -3.92 -16.97 3.31
CA THR A 113 -4.23 -15.53 3.26
C THR A 113 -2.97 -14.73 2.93
N VAL A 114 -1.84 -15.02 3.57
CA VAL A 114 -0.54 -14.39 3.28
C VAL A 114 -0.18 -14.58 1.81
N LYS A 115 -0.32 -15.79 1.28
CA LYS A 115 -0.03 -16.07 -0.13
C LYS A 115 -0.89 -15.22 -1.08
N THR A 116 -2.21 -15.23 -0.91
CA THR A 116 -3.13 -14.42 -1.74
C THR A 116 -2.83 -12.92 -1.62
N LEU A 117 -2.55 -12.43 -0.42
CA LEU A 117 -2.24 -11.01 -0.22
C LEU A 117 -0.89 -10.61 -0.85
N LYS A 118 0.10 -11.51 -0.87
CA LYS A 118 1.37 -11.26 -1.58
C LYS A 118 1.17 -11.20 -3.09
N GLU A 119 0.36 -12.08 -3.67
CA GLU A 119 0.02 -12.04 -5.09
C GLU A 119 -0.63 -10.70 -5.47
N GLU A 120 -1.59 -10.25 -4.66
CA GLU A 120 -2.24 -8.95 -4.86
C GLU A 120 -1.29 -7.76 -4.64
N LEU A 121 -0.40 -7.84 -3.65
CA LEU A 121 0.62 -6.83 -3.42
C LEU A 121 1.54 -6.66 -4.63
N TYR A 122 1.99 -7.77 -5.24
CA TYR A 122 2.84 -7.70 -6.43
C TYR A 122 2.09 -7.20 -7.66
N ARG A 123 0.81 -7.57 -7.83
CA ARG A 123 -0.05 -6.97 -8.86
C ARG A 123 -0.16 -5.45 -8.69
N LEU A 124 -0.33 -4.98 -7.45
CA LEU A 124 -0.40 -3.55 -7.15
C LEU A 124 0.93 -2.84 -7.42
N LYS A 125 2.08 -3.43 -7.01
CA LYS A 125 3.41 -2.88 -7.30
C LYS A 125 3.66 -2.70 -8.80
N ASP A 126 3.30 -3.72 -9.59
CA ASP A 126 3.41 -3.67 -11.05
C ASP A 126 2.52 -2.57 -11.64
N ALA A 127 1.28 -2.45 -11.17
CA ALA A 127 0.33 -1.43 -11.63
C ALA A 127 0.77 0.01 -11.33
N VAL A 128 1.63 0.22 -10.33
CA VAL A 128 2.19 1.53 -9.99
C VAL A 128 3.66 1.69 -10.36
N GLU A 129 4.20 0.74 -11.14
CA GLU A 129 5.58 0.76 -11.62
C GLU A 129 6.64 0.83 -10.50
N ASP A 130 6.34 0.25 -9.33
CA ASP A 130 7.28 0.14 -8.19
C ASP A 130 8.03 -1.19 -8.25
N TYR A 131 9.22 -1.17 -8.87
CA TYR A 131 10.08 -2.34 -9.10
C TYR A 131 11.23 -2.50 -8.10
N GLU A 132 11.28 -1.65 -7.07
CA GLU A 132 12.25 -1.70 -5.98
C GLU A 132 11.78 -2.62 -4.84
#